data_AF-A0A820LLV2-F1
#
_entry.id   AF-A0A820LLV2-F1
#
_cell.length_a   1.000
_cell.length_b   1.000
_cell.length_c   1.000
_cell.angle_alpha   90.00
_cell.angle_beta   90.00
_cell.angle_gamma   90.00
#
_symmetry.space_group_name_H-M   'P 1'
#
loop_
_entity.id
_entity.type
_entity.pdbx_description
1 polymer ?
#
loop_
_entity_poly.entity_id
_entity_poly.type
_entity_poly.pdbx_seq_one_letter_code
_entity_poly.pdbx_strand_id
1 'polypeptide(L)'
;RWSPKENLFKREQLTSEEYETRRNQRYEFDRLLGQYPLDTYRQWLSLSNHLNYEFIQTILSPNGHICSANIYDINDDKKTTEEYSIPKNLTEAESRLPKMIPNPQYALRFTKIENKNKIKSLHSGSDLTQSKLDRTDDLEKILTERFNSNIYGILCELQLSFIVFFLGHLYDGFEQWKSLFHLICSCQKAFCRWPTVYVDFLQTIYFQLKYFS
;
A
#
# COMPACT_ATOMS: atom_id res chain seq x y z
N ARG A 1 10.28 -1.13 -21.64
CA ARG A 1 9.99 -0.64 -23.02
C ARG A 1 8.69 0.15 -23.04
N TRP A 2 8.62 1.30 -23.73
CA TRP A 2 7.38 2.07 -23.89
C TRP A 2 6.33 1.31 -24.73
N SER A 3 5.08 1.28 -24.28
CA SER A 3 3.93 0.69 -24.99
C SER A 3 2.92 1.80 -25.34
N PRO A 4 2.85 2.25 -26.61
CA PRO A 4 1.93 3.32 -27.01
C PRO A 4 0.45 3.00 -26.81
N LYS A 5 0.07 1.73 -26.92
CA LYS A 5 -1.34 1.30 -26.77
C LYS A 5 -1.85 1.45 -25.35
N GLU A 6 -0.99 1.16 -24.38
CA GLU A 6 -1.33 1.20 -22.95
C GLU A 6 -0.88 2.50 -22.28
N ASN A 7 -0.11 3.34 -22.99
CA ASN A 7 0.57 4.52 -22.45
C ASN A 7 1.38 4.22 -21.19
N LEU A 8 2.01 3.04 -21.14
CA LEU A 8 2.78 2.55 -19.99
C LEU A 8 4.14 1.98 -20.42
N PHE A 9 5.11 2.07 -19.51
CA PHE A 9 6.38 1.39 -19.65
C PHE A 9 6.28 -0.05 -19.14
N LYS A 10 6.40 -1.04 -20.03
CA LYS A 10 6.42 -2.45 -19.64
C LYS A 10 7.78 -2.83 -19.06
N ARG A 11 7.78 -3.57 -17.95
CA ARG A 11 8.98 -4.31 -17.49
C ARG A 11 9.28 -5.40 -18.51
N GLU A 12 10.48 -5.36 -19.05
CA GLU A 12 10.98 -6.37 -19.98
C GLU A 12 11.57 -7.50 -19.12
N GLN A 13 11.03 -8.72 -19.24
CA GLN A 13 11.69 -9.89 -18.68
C GLN A 13 12.75 -10.35 -19.68
N LEU A 14 14.00 -10.10 -19.33
CA LEU A 14 15.15 -10.46 -20.15
C LEU A 14 15.54 -11.91 -19.88
N THR A 15 15.89 -12.62 -20.94
CA THR A 15 16.62 -13.89 -20.78
C THR A 15 18.03 -13.62 -20.22
N SER A 16 18.65 -14.65 -19.64
CA SER A 16 20.01 -14.53 -19.08
C SER A 16 21.03 -14.03 -20.12
N GLU A 17 20.93 -14.53 -21.35
CA GLU A 17 21.82 -14.15 -22.46
C GLU A 17 21.63 -12.69 -22.90
N GLU A 18 20.38 -12.22 -23.00
CA GLU A 18 20.08 -10.82 -23.33
C GLU A 18 20.51 -9.86 -22.22
N TYR A 19 20.41 -10.29 -20.96
CA TYR A 19 20.89 -9.52 -19.82
C TYR A 19 22.40 -9.32 -19.88
N GLU A 20 23.18 -10.39 -20.08
CA GLU A 20 24.64 -10.28 -20.19
C GLU A 20 25.08 -9.45 -21.39
N THR A 21 24.39 -9.59 -22.53
CA THR A 21 24.63 -8.76 -23.71
C THR A 21 24.45 -7.26 -23.39
N ARG A 22 23.32 -6.89 -22.78
CA ARG A 22 23.05 -5.49 -22.35
C ARG A 22 24.05 -5.02 -21.30
N ARG A 23 24.44 -5.88 -20.36
CA ARG A 23 25.42 -5.57 -19.31
C ARG A 23 26.80 -5.26 -19.88
N ASN A 24 27.20 -5.94 -20.96
CA ASN A 24 28.46 -5.69 -21.67
C ASN A 24 28.41 -4.38 -22.47
N GLN A 25 27.25 -4.04 -23.03
CA GLN A 25 27.03 -2.79 -23.78
C GLN A 25 26.76 -1.56 -22.89
N ARG A 26 26.73 -1.69 -21.55
CA ARG A 26 26.32 -0.61 -20.63
C ARG A 26 27.05 0.72 -20.86
N TYR A 27 28.34 0.66 -21.18
CA TYR A 27 29.20 1.83 -21.39
C TYR A 27 28.83 2.64 -22.65
N GLU A 28 28.19 2.01 -23.64
CA GLU A 28 27.70 2.70 -24.84
C GLU A 28 26.56 3.68 -24.50
N PHE A 29 25.82 3.39 -23.42
CA PHE A 29 24.69 4.20 -22.97
C PHE A 29 25.05 5.24 -21.91
N ASP A 30 26.26 5.21 -21.34
CA ASP A 30 26.66 6.11 -20.24
C ASP A 30 26.48 7.59 -20.59
N ARG A 31 26.69 7.98 -21.86
CA ARG A 31 26.49 9.36 -22.34
C ARG A 31 25.01 9.79 -22.37
N LEU A 32 24.09 8.83 -22.41
CA LEU A 32 22.64 9.05 -22.51
C LEU A 32 21.92 8.82 -21.17
N LEU A 33 22.64 8.36 -20.14
CA LEU A 33 22.10 8.08 -18.82
C LEU A 33 22.36 9.26 -17.87
N GLY A 34 21.36 9.58 -17.06
CA GLY A 34 21.54 10.50 -15.94
C GLY A 34 22.40 9.86 -14.84
N GLN A 35 23.30 10.63 -14.25
CA GLN A 35 24.07 10.18 -13.09
C GLN A 35 23.12 9.90 -11.92
N TYR A 36 23.30 8.77 -11.25
CA TYR A 36 22.53 8.46 -10.04
C TYR A 36 22.93 9.43 -8.92
N PRO A 37 21.97 10.10 -8.26
CA PRO A 37 22.26 11.08 -7.21
C PRO A 37 22.69 10.38 -5.91
N LEU A 38 23.99 10.08 -5.78
CA LEU A 38 24.55 9.42 -4.61
C LEU A 38 24.45 10.27 -3.33
N ASP A 39 24.31 11.58 -3.47
CA ASP A 39 24.20 12.52 -2.33
C ASP A 39 22.94 12.26 -1.48
N THR A 40 21.84 11.85 -2.11
CA THR A 40 20.57 11.55 -1.43
C THR A 40 20.40 10.06 -1.11
N TYR A 41 21.37 9.20 -1.45
CA TYR A 41 21.28 7.75 -1.25
C TYR A 41 21.05 7.37 0.22
N ARG A 42 21.73 8.05 1.15
CA ARG A 42 21.56 7.79 2.60
C ARG A 42 20.15 8.13 3.07
N GLN A 43 19.53 9.16 2.50
CA GLN A 43 18.17 9.53 2.83
C GLN A 43 17.21 8.46 2.31
N TRP A 44 17.39 8.00 1.07
CA TRP A 44 16.61 6.88 0.52
C TRP A 44 16.71 5.63 1.39
N LEU A 45 17.94 5.26 1.80
CA LEU A 45 18.16 4.10 2.65
C LEU A 45 17.41 4.21 3.99
N SER A 46 17.34 5.41 4.58
CA SER A 46 16.59 5.63 5.82
C SER A 46 15.07 5.48 5.66
N LEU A 47 14.55 5.67 4.44
CA LEU A 47 13.12 5.51 4.11
C LEU A 47 12.76 4.07 3.71
N SER A 48 13.75 3.27 3.30
CA SER A 48 13.54 1.97 2.66
C SER A 48 14.24 0.79 3.34
N ASN A 49 14.77 0.97 4.56
CA ASN A 49 15.58 -0.05 5.25
C ASN A 49 14.80 -1.29 5.71
N HIS A 50 13.47 -1.21 5.85
CA HIS A 50 12.61 -2.33 6.23
C HIS A 50 11.82 -2.91 5.05
N LEU A 51 12.09 -2.45 3.82
CA LEU A 51 11.48 -3.02 2.63
C LEU A 51 11.96 -4.45 2.41
N ASN A 52 11.03 -5.39 2.45
CA ASN A 52 11.27 -6.80 2.15
C ASN A 52 10.54 -7.18 0.86
N TYR A 53 11.25 -7.83 -0.06
CA TYR A 53 10.70 -8.22 -1.37
C TYR A 53 9.47 -9.13 -1.25
N GLU A 54 9.48 -10.11 -0.36
CA GLU A 54 8.39 -11.06 -0.15
C GLU A 54 7.10 -10.32 0.27
N PHE A 55 7.21 -9.41 1.23
CA PHE A 55 6.08 -8.62 1.72
C PHE A 55 5.62 -7.58 0.70
N ILE A 56 6.55 -6.96 -0.03
CA ILE A 56 6.21 -6.02 -1.09
C ILE A 56 5.37 -6.71 -2.18
N GLN A 57 5.71 -7.94 -2.57
CA GLN A 57 4.96 -8.66 -3.59
C GLN A 57 3.50 -8.94 -3.20
N THR A 58 3.19 -9.08 -1.91
CA THR A 58 1.80 -9.30 -1.45
C THR A 58 0.99 -8.00 -1.48
N ILE A 59 1.65 -6.84 -1.35
CA ILE A 59 1.02 -5.51 -1.32
C ILE A 59 0.90 -4.90 -2.72
N LEU A 60 1.91 -5.08 -3.57
CA LEU A 60 1.93 -4.48 -4.90
C LEU A 60 0.82 -5.03 -5.80
N SER A 61 0.45 -4.19 -6.75
CA SER A 61 -0.45 -4.53 -7.84
C SER A 61 0.13 -5.68 -8.67
N PRO A 62 -0.68 -6.64 -9.15
CA PRO A 62 -0.19 -7.76 -9.97
C PRO A 62 0.62 -7.34 -11.20
N ASN A 63 0.31 -6.20 -11.79
CA ASN A 63 1.03 -5.65 -12.94
C ASN A 63 2.32 -4.90 -12.56
N GLY A 64 2.59 -4.72 -11.27
CA GLY A 64 3.76 -4.00 -10.74
C GLY A 64 3.73 -2.48 -10.95
N HIS A 65 2.61 -1.92 -11.40
CA HIS A 65 2.43 -0.49 -11.61
C HIS A 65 1.76 0.16 -10.41
N ILE A 66 2.24 1.35 -10.06
CA ILE A 66 1.64 2.22 -9.06
C ILE A 66 1.21 3.48 -9.79
N CYS A 67 -0.10 3.70 -9.88
CA CYS A 67 -0.69 4.86 -10.51
C CYS A 67 -1.01 5.90 -9.45
N SER A 68 -0.84 7.19 -9.76
CA SER A 68 -1.15 8.29 -8.83
C SER A 68 -2.64 8.42 -8.52
N ALA A 69 -3.48 7.96 -9.45
CA ALA A 69 -4.91 7.81 -9.25
C ALA A 69 -5.30 6.34 -9.44
N ASN A 70 -6.32 5.92 -8.69
CA ASN A 70 -6.93 4.62 -8.89
C ASN A 70 -7.56 4.54 -10.29
N ILE A 71 -7.24 3.46 -11.00
CA ILE A 71 -7.90 3.12 -12.25
C ILE A 71 -9.17 2.36 -11.86
N TYR A 72 -10.31 2.80 -12.37
CA TYR A 72 -11.61 2.19 -12.08
C TYR A 72 -12.12 1.45 -13.30
N ASP A 73 -12.69 0.27 -13.10
CA ASP A 73 -13.46 -0.39 -14.14
C ASP A 73 -14.86 0.22 -14.15
N ILE A 74 -15.23 0.82 -15.29
CA ILE A 74 -16.59 1.28 -15.50
C ILE A 74 -17.40 0.05 -15.87
N ASN A 75 -18.10 -0.52 -14.88
CA ASN A 75 -19.07 -1.59 -15.12
C ASN A 75 -20.30 -0.99 -15.82
N ASP A 76 -20.24 -0.85 -17.15
CA ASP A 76 -21.32 -0.34 -18.01
C ASP A 76 -22.30 -1.46 -18.43
N ASP A 77 -22.38 -2.54 -17.65
CA ASP A 77 -23.07 -3.78 -18.03
C ASP A 77 -24.59 -3.75 -17.85
N LYS A 78 -25.21 -2.60 -17.55
CA LYS A 78 -26.67 -2.51 -17.39
C LYS A 78 -27.28 -1.21 -17.95
N LYS A 79 -27.02 -0.90 -19.21
CA LYS A 79 -27.86 0.03 -19.98
C LYS A 79 -29.20 -0.61 -20.33
N THR A 80 -30.07 -0.79 -19.35
CA THR A 80 -31.49 -1.07 -19.56
C THR A 80 -32.26 0.24 -19.68
N THR A 81 -33.28 0.26 -20.54
CA THR A 81 -34.14 1.40 -20.90
C THR A 81 -34.75 2.17 -19.70
N GLU A 82 -34.69 1.60 -18.49
CA GLU A 82 -35.16 2.17 -17.22
C GLU A 82 -34.23 3.24 -16.62
N GLU A 83 -32.98 3.40 -17.07
CA GLU A 83 -32.02 4.38 -16.50
C GLU A 83 -32.47 5.85 -16.61
N TYR A 84 -33.27 6.19 -17.63
CA TYR A 84 -33.79 7.55 -17.83
C TYR A 84 -35.09 7.84 -17.07
N SER A 85 -35.63 6.87 -16.36
CA SER A 85 -36.84 7.07 -15.53
C SER A 85 -36.50 7.81 -14.25
N ILE A 86 -37.39 8.67 -13.75
CA ILE A 86 -37.19 9.38 -12.49
C ILE A 86 -37.19 8.33 -11.34
N PRO A 87 -36.13 8.25 -10.52
CA PRO A 87 -36.08 7.30 -9.41
C PRO A 87 -37.17 7.63 -8.39
N LYS A 88 -37.81 6.60 -7.81
CA LYS A 88 -38.93 6.80 -6.87
C LYS A 88 -38.44 7.26 -5.50
N ASN A 89 -37.23 6.90 -5.11
CA ASN A 89 -36.61 7.22 -3.82
C ASN A 89 -35.07 7.37 -3.94
N LEU A 90 -34.45 7.98 -2.93
CA LEU A 90 -32.99 8.18 -2.86
C LEU A 90 -32.19 6.88 -2.98
N THR A 91 -32.60 5.81 -2.29
CA THR A 91 -31.90 4.52 -2.33
C THR A 91 -31.92 3.89 -3.72
N GLU A 92 -33.00 4.10 -4.47
CA GLU A 92 -33.09 3.66 -5.87
C GLU A 92 -32.17 4.50 -6.76
N ALA A 93 -32.13 5.83 -6.55
CA ALA A 93 -31.20 6.71 -7.24
C ALA A 93 -29.73 6.32 -6.99
N GLU A 94 -29.35 6.02 -5.74
CA GLU A 94 -28.01 5.57 -5.36
C GLU A 94 -27.65 4.21 -6.00
N SER A 95 -28.61 3.29 -6.10
CA SER A 95 -28.39 1.98 -6.71
C SER A 95 -28.12 2.04 -8.21
N ARG A 96 -28.57 3.10 -8.88
CA ARG A 96 -28.37 3.37 -10.31
C ARG A 96 -27.05 4.09 -10.60
N LEU A 97 -26.32 4.56 -9.58
CA LEU A 97 -25.02 5.20 -9.79
C LEU A 97 -23.99 4.17 -10.27
N PRO A 98 -23.10 4.54 -11.21
CA PRO A 98 -21.98 3.70 -11.59
C PRO A 98 -21.15 3.32 -10.37
N LYS A 99 -20.95 2.02 -10.17
CA LYS A 99 -20.11 1.52 -9.08
C LYS A 99 -18.65 1.73 -9.47
N MET A 100 -18.00 2.71 -8.84
CA MET A 100 -16.56 2.93 -8.97
C MET A 100 -15.79 1.86 -8.17
N ILE A 101 -15.45 0.76 -8.84
CA ILE A 101 -14.63 -0.31 -8.26
C ILE A 101 -13.21 -0.19 -8.85
N PRO A 102 -12.17 -0.04 -8.01
CA PRO A 102 -10.80 -0.01 -8.50
C PRO A 102 -10.45 -1.29 -9.25
N ASN A 103 -9.80 -1.16 -10.39
CA ASN A 103 -9.36 -2.27 -11.20
C ASN A 103 -8.34 -3.11 -10.41
N PRO A 104 -8.61 -4.41 -10.18
CA PRO A 104 -7.80 -5.26 -9.31
C PRO A 104 -6.39 -5.52 -9.87
N GLN A 105 -6.13 -5.25 -11.15
CA GLN A 105 -4.80 -5.37 -11.74
C GLN A 105 -3.87 -4.22 -11.32
N TYR A 106 -4.43 -3.03 -11.05
CA TYR A 106 -3.69 -1.81 -10.71
C TYR A 106 -3.80 -1.43 -9.24
N ALA A 107 -4.83 -1.92 -8.54
CA ALA A 107 -5.06 -1.60 -7.14
C ALA A 107 -4.02 -2.24 -6.21
N LEU A 108 -3.49 -1.44 -5.28
CA LEU A 108 -2.65 -1.92 -4.19
C LEU A 108 -3.46 -2.73 -3.19
N ARG A 109 -2.84 -3.77 -2.64
CA ARG A 109 -3.45 -4.75 -1.76
C ARG A 109 -3.02 -4.52 -0.32
N PHE A 110 -3.17 -3.28 0.16
CA PHE A 110 -2.88 -2.92 1.54
C PHE A 110 -3.67 -3.79 2.53
N THR A 111 -3.08 -3.96 3.72
CA THR A 111 -3.70 -4.68 4.82
C THR A 111 -4.92 -3.93 5.31
N LYS A 112 -6.07 -4.62 5.34
CA LYS A 112 -7.32 -4.04 5.81
C LYS A 112 -7.30 -3.97 7.34
N ILE A 113 -7.10 -2.77 7.86
CA ILE A 113 -7.17 -2.51 9.29
C ILE A 113 -8.60 -2.10 9.63
N GLU A 114 -9.32 -2.97 10.31
CA GLU A 114 -10.70 -2.69 10.71
C GLU A 114 -10.76 -1.51 11.68
N ASN A 115 -11.66 -0.57 11.43
CA ASN A 115 -11.96 0.50 12.36
C ASN A 115 -13.08 0.04 13.30
N LYS A 116 -12.70 -0.41 14.51
CA LYS A 116 -13.65 -0.91 15.53
C LYS A 116 -14.71 0.11 15.95
N ASN A 117 -14.53 1.40 15.67
CA ASN A 117 -15.57 2.42 15.92
C ASN A 117 -16.79 2.26 15.01
N LYS A 118 -16.66 1.55 13.87
CA LYS A 118 -17.76 1.28 12.94
C LYS A 118 -18.44 -0.08 13.19
N ILE A 119 -17.86 -0.95 14.02
CA ILE A 119 -18.41 -2.27 14.29
C ILE A 119 -19.50 -2.13 15.36
N LYS A 120 -20.76 -2.29 14.96
CA LYS A 120 -21.89 -2.51 15.89
C LYS A 120 -21.75 -3.92 16.45
N SER A 121 -21.09 -4.07 17.60
CA SER A 121 -20.81 -5.37 18.19
C SER A 121 -22.00 -5.94 18.98
N LEU A 122 -22.24 -7.23 18.81
CA LEU A 122 -23.16 -8.07 19.58
C LEU A 122 -22.58 -8.56 20.93
N HIS A 123 -21.39 -8.07 21.32
CA HIS A 123 -20.58 -8.61 22.42
C HIS A 123 -20.87 -7.96 23.78
N SER A 124 -20.51 -8.67 24.86
CA SER A 124 -20.55 -8.18 26.24
C SER A 124 -19.64 -6.95 26.41
N GLY A 125 -20.08 -5.95 27.19
CA GLY A 125 -19.41 -4.65 27.31
C GLY A 125 -17.97 -4.69 27.85
N SER A 126 -17.60 -5.72 28.62
CA SER A 126 -16.24 -5.91 29.15
C SER A 126 -15.23 -6.21 28.05
N ASP A 127 -15.56 -7.13 27.17
CA ASP A 127 -14.66 -7.62 26.11
C ASP A 127 -14.46 -6.55 25.02
N LEU A 128 -15.50 -5.76 24.77
CA LEU A 128 -15.44 -4.56 23.93
C LEU A 128 -14.50 -3.50 24.47
N THR A 129 -14.50 -3.30 25.78
CA THR A 129 -13.66 -2.27 26.41
C THR A 129 -12.19 -2.70 26.34
N GLN A 130 -11.90 -3.94 26.70
CA GLN A 130 -10.53 -4.46 26.66
C GLN A 130 -9.96 -4.49 25.23
N SER A 131 -10.75 -4.93 24.25
CA SER A 131 -10.32 -4.96 22.85
C SER A 131 -10.15 -3.57 22.22
N LYS A 132 -10.76 -2.53 22.78
CA LYS A 132 -10.54 -1.13 22.34
C LYS A 132 -9.31 -0.50 22.99
N LEU A 133 -8.92 -0.96 24.18
CA LEU A 133 -7.74 -0.48 24.90
C LEU A 133 -6.44 -1.06 24.34
N ASP A 134 -6.47 -2.32 23.89
CA ASP A 134 -5.30 -2.99 23.33
C ASP A 134 -5.67 -3.74 22.05
N ARG A 135 -4.98 -3.40 20.95
CA ARG A 135 -5.19 -4.01 19.63
C ARG A 135 -4.15 -5.07 19.28
N THR A 136 -3.36 -5.54 20.26
CA THR A 136 -2.30 -6.53 20.03
C THR A 136 -2.83 -7.81 19.36
N ASP A 137 -4.02 -8.28 19.73
CA ASP A 137 -4.61 -9.48 19.11
C ASP A 137 -4.97 -9.27 17.63
N ASP A 138 -5.43 -8.06 17.26
CA ASP A 138 -5.69 -7.69 15.86
C ASP A 138 -4.39 -7.69 15.06
N LEU A 139 -3.33 -7.12 15.65
CA LEU A 139 -2.01 -7.07 15.05
C LEU A 139 -1.47 -8.49 14.82
N GLU A 140 -1.54 -9.38 15.82
CA GLU A 140 -1.10 -10.78 15.69
C GLU A 140 -1.88 -11.54 14.61
N LYS A 141 -3.18 -11.30 14.50
CA LYS A 141 -4.00 -11.86 13.42
C LYS A 141 -3.53 -11.38 12.04
N ILE A 142 -3.25 -10.08 11.88
CA ILE A 142 -2.70 -9.54 10.63
C ILE A 142 -1.35 -10.19 10.31
N LEU A 143 -0.48 -10.34 11.30
CA LEU A 143 0.85 -10.93 11.10
C LEU A 143 0.77 -12.39 10.64
N THR A 144 -0.12 -13.18 11.24
CA THR A 144 -0.31 -14.58 10.85
C THR A 144 -0.91 -14.72 9.45
N GLU A 145 -1.86 -13.85 9.08
CA GLU A 145 -2.53 -13.91 7.77
C GLU A 145 -1.67 -13.41 6.61
N ARG A 146 -0.79 -12.42 6.82
CA ARG A 146 -0.11 -11.71 5.71
C ARG A 146 1.40 -11.67 5.76
N PHE A 147 2.01 -11.85 6.93
CA PHE A 147 3.43 -11.58 7.14
C PHE A 147 4.19 -12.74 7.78
N ASN A 148 3.67 -13.98 7.68
CA ASN A 148 4.31 -15.17 8.25
C ASN A 148 4.67 -15.00 9.74
N SER A 149 3.83 -14.32 10.51
CA SER A 149 4.08 -13.96 11.93
C SER A 149 5.29 -13.05 12.17
N ASN A 150 5.79 -12.36 11.14
CA ASN A 150 6.92 -11.43 11.25
C ASN A 150 6.44 -9.98 11.34
N ILE A 151 6.66 -9.36 12.51
CA ILE A 151 6.30 -7.97 12.78
C ILE A 151 6.98 -6.94 11.87
N TYR A 152 8.15 -7.25 11.30
CA TYR A 152 8.80 -6.37 10.31
C TYR A 152 7.98 -6.23 9.02
N GLY A 153 7.03 -7.12 8.75
CA GLY A 153 6.06 -6.96 7.67
C GLY A 153 5.22 -5.68 7.80
N ILE A 154 4.90 -5.29 9.03
CA ILE A 154 4.17 -4.05 9.31
C ILE A 154 5.05 -2.83 9.04
N LEU A 155 6.33 -2.87 9.43
CA LEU A 155 7.28 -1.78 9.10
C LEU A 155 7.53 -1.68 7.59
N CYS A 156 7.61 -2.82 6.91
CA CYS A 156 7.71 -2.87 5.45
C CYS A 156 6.50 -2.19 4.80
N GLU A 157 5.28 -2.54 5.21
CA GLU A 157 4.07 -1.92 4.67
C GLU A 157 3.96 -0.44 5.03
N LEU A 158 4.38 -0.04 6.24
CA LEU A 158 4.43 1.36 6.68
C LEU A 158 5.39 2.19 5.80
N GLN A 159 6.59 1.67 5.50
CA GLN A 159 7.53 2.35 4.62
C GLN A 159 7.06 2.38 3.17
N LEU A 160 6.53 1.27 2.67
CA LEU A 160 6.00 1.20 1.33
C LEU A 160 4.83 2.17 1.13
N SER A 161 3.90 2.24 2.10
CA SER A 161 2.77 3.15 2.05
C SER A 161 3.20 4.63 2.06
N PHE A 162 4.22 4.98 2.85
CA PHE A 162 4.84 6.32 2.78
C PHE A 162 5.48 6.61 1.41
N ILE A 163 6.27 5.67 0.86
CA ILE A 163 6.92 5.84 -0.45
C ILE A 163 5.87 5.98 -1.57
N VAL A 164 4.83 5.15 -1.54
CA VAL A 164 3.71 5.20 -2.49
C VAL A 164 2.96 6.53 -2.41
N PHE A 165 2.77 7.07 -1.21
CA PHE A 165 2.19 8.38 -1.04
C PHE A 165 3.11 9.49 -1.54
N PHE A 166 4.37 9.50 -1.11
CA PHE A 166 5.28 10.60 -1.36
C PHE A 166 5.78 10.66 -2.80
N LEU A 167 6.21 9.52 -3.37
CA LEU A 167 6.70 9.42 -4.75
C LEU A 167 5.59 9.07 -5.75
N GLY A 168 4.66 8.22 -5.33
CA GLY A 168 3.56 7.77 -6.20
C GLY A 168 2.37 8.73 -6.23
N HIS A 169 2.31 9.70 -5.30
CA HIS A 169 1.18 10.63 -5.12
C HIS A 169 -0.17 9.93 -4.92
N LEU A 170 -0.17 8.66 -4.51
CA LEU A 170 -1.39 7.90 -4.28
C LEU A 170 -1.86 8.11 -2.84
N TYR A 171 -2.98 8.81 -2.69
CA TYR A 171 -3.55 9.18 -1.39
C TYR A 171 -3.84 7.97 -0.48
N ASP A 172 -4.20 6.82 -1.06
CA ASP A 172 -4.43 5.58 -0.30
C ASP A 172 -3.21 5.14 0.51
N GLY A 173 -2.00 5.45 0.03
CA GLY A 173 -0.77 5.21 0.78
C GLY A 173 -0.72 6.01 2.08
N PHE A 174 -1.23 7.25 2.09
CA PHE A 174 -1.27 8.08 3.30
C PHE A 174 -2.31 7.58 4.30
N GLU A 175 -3.49 7.17 3.84
CA GLU A 175 -4.51 6.55 4.71
C GLU A 175 -4.00 5.27 5.34
N GLN A 176 -3.29 4.44 4.58
CA GLN A 176 -2.70 3.22 5.11
C GLN A 176 -1.58 3.52 6.11
N TRP A 177 -0.69 4.45 5.79
CA TRP A 177 0.37 4.89 6.69
C TRP A 177 -0.17 5.35 8.05
N LYS A 178 -1.21 6.21 8.05
CA LYS A 178 -1.90 6.63 9.28
C LYS A 178 -2.51 5.45 10.02
N SER A 179 -3.17 4.54 9.30
CA SER A 179 -3.85 3.40 9.91
C SER A 179 -2.87 2.45 10.60
N LEU A 180 -1.71 2.18 9.98
CA LEU A 180 -0.63 1.38 10.57
C LEU A 180 0.03 2.08 11.75
N PHE A 181 0.30 3.39 11.64
CA PHE A 181 0.81 4.19 12.75
C PHE A 181 -0.12 4.09 13.97
N HIS A 182 -1.41 4.34 13.78
CA HIS A 182 -2.40 4.23 14.85
C HIS A 182 -2.50 2.81 15.42
N LEU A 183 -2.45 1.78 14.58
CA LEU A 183 -2.48 0.39 15.02
C LEU A 183 -1.31 0.09 15.96
N ILE A 184 -0.07 0.40 15.55
CA ILE A 184 1.15 0.15 16.34
C ILE A 184 1.07 0.90 17.67
N CYS A 185 0.70 2.18 17.64
CA CYS A 185 0.56 2.98 18.87
C CYS A 185 -0.57 2.51 19.81
N SER A 186 -1.51 1.68 19.33
CA SER A 186 -2.62 1.14 20.13
C SER A 186 -2.34 -0.28 20.68
N CYS A 187 -1.13 -0.82 20.51
CA CYS A 187 -0.79 -2.19 20.91
C CYS A 187 0.17 -2.20 22.12
N GLN A 188 -0.36 -2.12 23.33
CA GLN A 188 0.46 -1.99 24.54
C GLN A 188 1.26 -3.27 24.84
N LYS A 189 0.66 -4.46 24.70
CA LYS A 189 1.39 -5.74 24.90
C LYS A 189 2.44 -5.97 23.82
N ALA A 190 2.18 -5.56 22.59
CA ALA A 190 3.14 -5.67 21.48
C ALA A 190 4.45 -4.91 21.77
N PHE A 191 4.38 -3.78 22.49
CA PHE A 191 5.57 -3.02 22.90
C PHE A 191 6.50 -3.87 23.78
N CYS A 192 5.95 -4.58 24.77
CA CYS A 192 6.73 -5.48 25.63
C CYS A 192 7.27 -6.70 24.87
N ARG A 193 6.56 -7.14 23.83
CA ARG A 193 6.92 -8.32 23.03
C ARG A 193 8.03 -8.05 22.02
N TRP A 194 8.02 -6.89 21.37
CA TRP A 194 8.95 -6.52 20.28
C TRP A 194 9.58 -5.14 20.48
N PRO A 195 10.30 -4.88 21.58
CA PRO A 195 10.80 -3.54 21.90
C PRO A 195 11.76 -2.98 20.83
N THR A 196 12.58 -3.82 20.21
CA THR A 196 13.50 -3.41 19.14
C THR A 196 12.78 -2.87 17.92
N VAL A 197 11.65 -3.48 17.56
CA VAL A 197 10.84 -3.08 16.40
C VAL A 197 10.18 -1.72 16.65
N TYR A 198 9.84 -1.39 17.89
CA TYR A 198 9.35 -0.07 18.25
C TYR A 198 10.44 1.01 18.18
N VAL A 199 11.70 0.66 18.46
CA VAL A 199 12.83 1.58 18.24
C VAL A 199 12.98 1.87 16.73
N ASP A 200 12.98 0.82 15.91
CA ASP A 200 13.05 0.92 14.44
C ASP A 200 11.86 1.69 13.85
N PHE A 201 10.66 1.47 14.41
CA PHE A 201 9.45 2.22 14.08
C PHE A 201 9.63 3.72 14.34
N LEU A 202 10.06 4.10 15.56
CA LEU A 202 10.27 5.50 15.93
C LEU A 202 11.32 6.16 15.05
N GLN A 203 12.41 5.45 14.74
CA GLN A 203 13.44 5.92 13.81
C GLN A 203 12.87 6.13 12.40
N THR A 204 12.08 5.18 11.90
CA THR A 204 11.40 5.28 10.59
C THR A 204 10.49 6.51 10.54
N ILE A 205 9.64 6.70 11.55
CA ILE A 205 8.73 7.84 11.65
C ILE A 205 9.50 9.16 11.72
N TYR A 206 10.58 9.22 12.52
CA TYR A 206 11.41 10.43 12.62
C TYR A 206 11.94 10.88 11.25
N PHE A 207 12.44 9.94 10.42
CA PHE A 207 12.92 10.28 9.08
C PHE A 207 11.78 10.65 8.14
N GLN A 208 10.65 9.96 8.19
CA GLN A 208 9.47 10.26 7.35
C GLN A 208 8.88 11.63 7.68
N LEU A 209 8.79 12.01 8.96
CA LEU A 209 8.25 13.30 9.40
C LEU A 209 9.09 14.49 8.94
N LYS A 210 10.40 14.32 8.72
CA LYS A 210 11.24 15.38 8.14
C LYS A 210 10.82 15.78 6.72
N TYR A 211 10.10 14.94 6.01
CA TYR A 211 9.59 15.26 4.67
C TYR A 211 8.23 15.99 4.69
N PHE A 212 7.58 16.08 5.86
CA PHE A 212 6.35 16.85 6.04
C PHE A 212 6.59 18.26 6.58
N SER A 213 7.78 18.55 7.11
CA SER A 213 8.20 19.86 7.63
C SER A 213 8.85 20.72 6.56
#